data_AF-A0A928D158-F1
#
_entry.id   AF-A0A928D158-F1
#
_cell.length_a   1.000
_cell.length_b   1.000
_cell.length_c   1.000
_cell.angle_alpha   90.00
_cell.angle_beta   90.00
_cell.angle_gamma   90.00
#
_symmetry.space_group_name_H-M   'P 1'
#
loop_
_entity.id
_entity.type
_entity.pdbx_description
1 polymer ?
#
loop_
_entity_poly.entity_id
_entity_poly.type
_entity_poly.pdbx_seq_one_letter_code
_entity_poly.pdbx_strand_id
1 'polypeptide(L)'
;MKEKDRVDPETLESGRVLQMLVEQLENFPCEKHYVAVLRCLRDSFVWIPGEIQISPADVESLSRKKAGDSFSPQHDMKFVPGLLKKDGEFFLPVFSNMEVAEKYGSSLSKIQRHFFDAMRLALGQEDVSGIVLDPFTSPCVIWKGDFDFIGDLPSLLKLD
;
A
#
# COMPACT_ATOMS: atom_id res chain seq x y z
N MET A 1 0.62 15.47 -21.78
CA MET A 1 1.60 14.38 -21.67
C MET A 1 1.73 13.74 -23.04
N LYS A 2 2.95 13.48 -23.53
CA LYS A 2 3.13 12.84 -24.85
C LYS A 2 3.05 11.32 -24.67
N GLU A 3 2.57 10.60 -25.67
CA GLU A 3 2.38 9.14 -25.64
C GLU A 3 3.65 8.36 -25.26
N LYS A 4 4.82 8.92 -25.59
CA LYS A 4 6.16 8.45 -25.21
C LYS A 4 6.48 8.46 -23.71
N ASP A 5 5.68 9.14 -22.89
CA ASP A 5 5.90 9.26 -21.44
C ASP A 5 5.06 8.23 -20.65
N ARG A 6 4.37 7.31 -21.35
CA ARG A 6 3.55 6.24 -20.76
C ARG A 6 4.32 4.91 -20.70
N VAL A 7 4.07 4.15 -19.65
CA VAL A 7 4.69 2.84 -19.37
C VAL A 7 3.67 1.72 -19.46
N ASP A 8 4.15 0.51 -19.72
CA ASP A 8 3.32 -0.70 -19.67
C ASP A 8 3.03 -1.06 -18.20
N PRO A 9 1.81 -1.54 -17.86
CA PRO A 9 1.45 -1.92 -16.48
C PRO A 9 2.47 -2.84 -15.79
N GLU A 10 3.01 -3.81 -16.53
CA GLU A 10 4.05 -4.76 -16.08
C GLU A 10 5.30 -4.05 -15.51
N THR A 11 5.58 -2.82 -15.97
CA THR A 11 6.70 -2.00 -15.49
C THR A 11 6.52 -1.62 -14.01
N LEU A 12 5.28 -1.41 -13.57
CA LEU A 12 4.95 -0.97 -12.21
C LEU A 12 4.65 -2.14 -11.26
N GLU A 13 4.27 -3.31 -11.78
CA GLU A 13 3.81 -4.47 -11.00
C GLU A 13 4.78 -4.91 -9.90
N SER A 14 6.09 -4.88 -10.19
CA SER A 14 7.12 -5.31 -9.24
C SER A 14 7.33 -4.35 -8.06
N GLY A 15 6.84 -3.11 -8.15
CA GLY A 15 7.11 -2.05 -7.18
C GLY A 15 8.54 -1.49 -7.20
N ARG A 16 9.42 -2.00 -8.07
CA ARG A 16 10.83 -1.55 -8.14
C ARG A 16 10.97 -0.12 -8.65
N VAL A 17 10.14 0.30 -9.60
CA VAL A 17 10.13 1.69 -10.08
C VAL A 17 9.74 2.63 -8.95
N LEU A 18 8.70 2.28 -8.19
CA LEU A 18 8.27 3.05 -7.04
C LEU A 18 9.40 3.16 -6.00
N GLN A 19 10.01 2.02 -5.64
CA GLN A 19 11.15 1.97 -4.72
C GLN A 19 12.29 2.90 -5.17
N MET A 20 12.70 2.81 -6.44
CA MET A 20 13.76 3.66 -7.01
C MET A 20 13.42 5.16 -6.92
N LEU A 21 12.17 5.55 -7.20
CA LEU A 21 11.74 6.94 -7.13
C LEU A 21 11.75 7.46 -5.68
N VAL A 22 11.40 6.62 -4.71
CA VAL A 22 11.47 6.98 -3.29
C VAL A 22 12.92 7.15 -2.84
N GLU A 23 13.81 6.23 -3.23
CA GLU A 23 15.25 6.35 -2.97
C GLU A 23 15.83 7.63 -3.60
N GLN A 24 15.38 7.99 -4.82
CA GLN A 24 15.79 9.23 -5.47
C GLN A 24 15.29 10.48 -4.74
N LEU A 25 14.06 10.46 -4.22
CA LEU A 25 13.49 11.55 -3.42
C LEU A 25 14.27 11.74 -2.11
N GLU A 26 14.63 10.66 -1.43
CA GLU A 26 15.42 10.71 -0.19
C GLU A 26 16.80 11.32 -0.41
N ASN A 27 17.49 10.89 -1.48
CA ASN A 27 18.82 11.40 -1.82
C ASN A 27 18.80 12.84 -2.36
N PHE A 28 17.73 13.24 -3.05
CA PHE A 28 17.59 14.55 -3.66
C PHE A 28 16.20 15.16 -3.40
N PRO A 29 15.93 15.66 -2.18
CA PRO A 29 14.61 16.15 -1.82
C PRO A 29 14.21 17.38 -2.65
N CYS A 30 13.19 17.22 -3.49
CA CYS A 30 12.56 18.34 -4.19
C CYS A 30 11.14 18.00 -4.65
N GLU A 31 10.35 19.05 -4.91
CA GLU A 31 8.95 18.93 -5.35
C GLU A 31 8.80 18.04 -6.59
N LYS A 32 9.69 18.15 -7.57
CA LYS A 32 9.63 17.35 -8.80
C LYS A 32 9.77 15.85 -8.53
N HIS A 33 10.66 15.47 -7.62
CA HIS A 33 10.82 14.07 -7.22
C HIS A 33 9.63 13.59 -6.39
N TYR A 34 9.09 14.45 -5.52
CA TYR A 34 7.90 14.12 -4.75
C TYR A 34 6.70 13.85 -5.65
N VAL A 35 6.43 14.75 -6.61
CA VAL A 35 5.38 14.56 -7.61
C VAL A 35 5.63 13.31 -8.47
N ALA A 36 6.89 12.97 -8.77
CA ALA A 36 7.19 11.73 -9.49
C ALA A 36 6.79 10.48 -8.70
N VAL A 37 7.05 10.45 -7.39
CA VAL A 37 6.59 9.38 -6.48
C VAL A 37 5.07 9.30 -6.46
N LEU A 38 4.38 10.43 -6.26
CA LEU A 38 2.92 10.49 -6.23
C LEU A 38 2.28 9.99 -7.54
N ARG A 39 2.87 10.37 -8.69
CA ARG A 39 2.42 9.91 -10.01
C ARG A 39 2.60 8.40 -10.18
N CYS A 40 3.72 7.85 -9.73
CA CYS A 40 3.96 6.41 -9.76
C CYS A 40 2.96 5.68 -8.85
N LEU A 41 2.78 6.16 -7.62
CA LEU A 41 1.85 5.61 -6.64
C LEU A 41 0.43 5.51 -7.16
N ARG A 42 -0.03 6.53 -7.88
CA ARG A 42 -1.38 6.59 -8.45
C ARG A 42 -1.78 5.31 -9.19
N ASP A 43 -0.86 4.74 -9.96
CA ASP A 43 -1.09 3.57 -10.81
C ASP A 43 -0.43 2.29 -10.25
N SER A 44 0.09 2.34 -9.01
CA SER A 44 0.83 1.23 -8.40
C SER A 44 -0.04 0.38 -7.47
N PHE A 45 0.32 -0.89 -7.37
CA PHE A 45 -0.10 -1.75 -6.27
C PHE A 45 0.91 -1.66 -5.12
N VAL A 46 0.40 -1.67 -3.89
CA VAL A 46 1.19 -1.60 -2.66
C VAL A 46 0.79 -2.72 -1.71
N TRP A 47 1.72 -3.07 -0.83
CA TRP A 47 1.50 -4.04 0.23
C TRP A 47 1.09 -3.34 1.52
N ILE A 48 0.00 -3.81 2.12
CA ILE A 48 -0.54 -3.27 3.37
C ILE A 48 -0.46 -4.36 4.44
N PRO A 49 0.27 -4.13 5.55
CA PRO A 49 0.34 -5.07 6.65
C PRO A 49 -0.89 -4.93 7.55
N GLY A 50 -1.35 -6.04 8.13
CA GLY A 50 -2.46 -6.03 9.07
C GLY A 50 -2.85 -7.41 9.57
N GLU A 51 -3.98 -7.45 10.25
CA GLU A 51 -4.55 -8.66 10.82
C GLU A 51 -5.85 -9.00 10.10
N ILE A 52 -6.03 -10.29 9.81
CA ILE A 52 -7.30 -10.82 9.34
C ILE A 52 -8.07 -11.30 10.56
N GLN A 53 -9.15 -10.61 10.89
CA GLN A 53 -10.07 -11.00 11.94
C GLN A 53 -11.09 -11.99 11.35
N ILE A 54 -11.06 -13.21 11.87
CA ILE A 54 -11.95 -14.31 11.52
C ILE A 54 -12.78 -14.64 12.77
N SER A 55 -14.06 -14.96 12.59
CA SER A 55 -14.92 -15.34 13.71
C SER A 55 -14.42 -16.64 14.38
N PRO A 56 -14.58 -16.83 15.70
CA PRO A 56 -14.19 -18.07 16.37
C PRO A 56 -14.83 -19.32 15.76
N ALA A 57 -16.09 -19.22 15.32
CA ALA A 57 -16.80 -20.32 14.67
C ALA A 57 -16.17 -20.72 13.33
N ASP A 58 -15.72 -19.73 12.55
CA ASP A 58 -15.04 -19.97 11.28
C ASP A 58 -13.62 -20.50 11.48
N VAL A 59 -12.91 -20.05 12.52
CA VAL A 59 -11.61 -20.61 12.91
C VAL A 59 -11.75 -22.08 13.30
N GLU A 60 -12.75 -22.43 14.10
CA GLU A 60 -13.01 -23.81 14.50
C GLU A 60 -13.36 -24.69 13.29
N SER A 61 -14.18 -24.16 12.37
CA SER A 61 -14.52 -24.84 11.11
C SER A 61 -13.27 -25.09 10.24
N LEU A 62 -12.41 -24.08 10.10
CA LEU A 62 -11.14 -24.18 9.36
C LEU A 62 -10.19 -25.19 10.02
N SER A 63 -10.10 -25.19 11.35
CA SER A 63 -9.21 -26.07 12.12
C SER A 63 -9.52 -27.55 11.94
N ARG A 64 -10.76 -27.88 11.57
CA ARG A 64 -11.22 -29.26 11.31
C ARG A 64 -10.98 -29.70 9.85
N LYS A 65 -10.56 -28.80 8.96
CA LYS A 65 -10.27 -29.09 7.56
C LYS A 65 -8.85 -29.60 7.37
N LYS A 66 -8.62 -30.38 6.31
CA LYS A 66 -7.28 -30.84 5.92
C LYS A 66 -6.70 -29.93 4.84
N ALA A 67 -5.37 -29.95 4.70
CA ALA A 67 -4.70 -29.24 3.63
C ALA A 67 -5.24 -29.71 2.26
N GLY A 68 -5.66 -28.76 1.42
CA GLY A 68 -6.29 -29.01 0.13
C GLY A 68 -7.83 -28.96 0.14
N ASP A 69 -8.46 -28.97 1.31
CA ASP A 69 -9.91 -28.79 1.40
C ASP A 69 -10.29 -27.33 1.11
N SER A 70 -11.38 -27.14 0.37
CA SER A 70 -11.94 -25.79 0.18
C SER A 70 -12.51 -25.26 1.50
N PHE A 71 -12.31 -23.98 1.78
CA PHE A 71 -12.89 -23.32 2.95
C PHE A 71 -13.70 -22.11 2.49
N SER A 72 -14.89 -21.94 3.07
CA SER A 72 -15.73 -20.78 2.86
C SER A 72 -16.21 -20.32 4.23
N PRO A 73 -15.82 -19.12 4.68
CA PRO A 73 -16.27 -18.60 5.95
C PRO A 73 -17.78 -18.36 5.93
N GLN A 74 -18.44 -18.61 7.06
CA GLN A 74 -19.86 -18.34 7.23
C GLN A 74 -20.13 -16.90 7.69
N HIS A 75 -19.11 -16.20 8.20
CA HIS A 75 -19.18 -14.80 8.60
C HIS A 75 -18.18 -13.93 7.81
N ASP A 76 -18.43 -12.63 7.79
CA ASP A 76 -17.52 -11.66 7.17
C ASP A 76 -16.15 -11.67 7.86
N MET A 77 -15.11 -11.85 7.04
CA MET A 77 -13.73 -11.61 7.47
C MET A 77 -13.42 -10.12 7.37
N LYS A 78 -12.76 -9.58 8.39
CA LYS A 78 -12.34 -8.17 8.40
C LYS A 78 -10.82 -8.08 8.33
N PHE A 79 -10.32 -7.21 7.46
CA PHE A 79 -8.90 -6.84 7.48
C PHE A 79 -8.74 -5.56 8.28
N VAL A 80 -7.91 -5.62 9.32
CA VAL A 80 -7.56 -4.46 10.14
C VAL A 80 -6.10 -4.11 9.87
N PRO A 81 -5.81 -2.98 9.21
CA PRO A 81 -4.44 -2.59 8.95
C PRO A 81 -3.69 -2.26 10.24
N GLY A 82 -2.42 -2.65 10.32
CA GLY A 82 -1.55 -2.23 11.42
C GLY A 82 -1.13 -0.78 11.22
N LEU A 83 -1.37 0.08 12.22
CA LEU A 83 -0.99 1.50 12.14
C LEU A 83 0.42 1.74 12.71
N LEU A 84 1.13 2.69 12.12
CA LEU A 84 2.44 3.15 12.57
C LEU A 84 2.28 4.48 13.31
N LYS A 85 2.82 4.58 14.54
CA LYS A 85 2.89 5.86 15.25
C LYS A 85 4.24 6.54 14.96
N LYS A 86 4.21 7.77 14.46
CA LYS A 86 5.39 8.58 14.18
C LYS A 86 5.13 10.02 14.62
N ASP A 87 6.04 10.58 15.41
CA ASP A 87 6.00 11.99 15.86
C ASP A 87 4.67 12.43 16.53
N GLY A 88 3.96 11.47 17.14
CA GLY A 88 2.68 11.72 17.81
C GLY A 88 1.44 11.47 16.95
N GLU A 89 1.62 11.26 15.65
CA GLU A 89 0.55 10.99 14.68
C GLU A 89 0.52 9.50 14.28
N PHE A 90 -0.63 9.04 13.79
CA PHE A 90 -0.79 7.70 13.25
C PHE A 90 -0.81 7.73 11.72
N PHE A 91 -0.15 6.75 11.13
CA PHE A 91 -0.08 6.57 9.69
C PHE A 91 -0.41 5.13 9.31
N LEU A 92 -0.98 4.98 8.12
CA LEU A 92 -1.08 3.67 7.47
C LEU A 92 0.26 3.35 6.80
N PRO A 93 1.04 2.37 7.27
CA PRO A 93 2.24 1.93 6.57
C PRO A 93 1.84 1.17 5.31
N VAL A 94 2.52 1.47 4.20
CA VAL A 94 2.43 0.72 2.95
C VAL A 94 3.83 0.46 2.41
N PHE A 95 3.96 -0.59 1.59
CA PHE A 95 5.25 -0.97 1.02
C PHE A 95 5.18 -1.10 -0.49
N SER A 96 6.24 -0.66 -1.15
CA SER A 96 6.38 -0.75 -2.61
C SER A 96 6.42 -2.20 -3.10
N ASN A 97 7.06 -3.10 -2.35
CA ASN A 97 7.16 -4.52 -2.71
C ASN A 97 7.23 -5.45 -1.49
N MET A 98 7.11 -6.75 -1.73
CA MET A 98 7.09 -7.76 -0.68
C MET A 98 8.42 -7.84 0.09
N GLU A 99 9.57 -7.69 -0.57
CA GLU A 99 10.88 -7.77 0.11
C GLU A 99 11.04 -6.66 1.15
N VAL A 100 10.53 -5.45 0.85
CA VAL A 100 10.50 -4.34 1.82
C VAL A 100 9.47 -4.62 2.91
N ALA A 101 8.28 -5.13 2.54
CA ALA A 101 7.22 -5.46 3.50
C ALA A 101 7.62 -6.55 4.49
N GLU A 102 8.41 -7.55 4.07
CA GLU A 102 8.88 -8.65 4.93
C GLU A 102 9.80 -8.17 6.06
N LYS A 103 10.51 -7.07 5.85
CA LYS A 103 11.28 -6.41 6.93
C LYS A 103 10.37 -5.85 8.02
N TYR A 104 9.08 -5.69 7.74
CA TYR A 104 8.07 -5.24 8.70
C TYR A 104 7.28 -6.41 9.27
N GLY A 105 7.48 -6.65 10.57
CA GLY A 105 6.64 -7.50 11.42
C GLY A 105 6.24 -8.83 10.76
N SER A 106 7.06 -9.86 10.91
CA SER A 106 6.81 -11.19 10.32
C SER A 106 5.49 -11.83 10.75
N SER A 107 4.90 -11.38 11.86
CA SER A 107 3.61 -11.84 12.38
C SER A 107 2.38 -11.23 11.68
N LEU A 108 2.52 -10.12 10.95
CA LEU A 108 1.40 -9.47 10.27
C LEU A 108 1.16 -10.10 8.89
N SER A 109 -0.12 -10.36 8.61
CA SER A 109 -0.59 -10.67 7.26
C SER A 109 -0.35 -9.48 6.34
N LYS A 110 -0.12 -9.73 5.05
CA LYS A 110 0.16 -8.70 4.05
C LYS A 110 -0.78 -8.90 2.88
N ILE A 111 -1.52 -7.86 2.53
CA ILE A 111 -2.39 -7.88 1.35
C ILE A 111 -1.84 -6.92 0.30
N GLN A 112 -1.94 -7.30 -0.97
CA GLN A 112 -1.66 -6.40 -2.08
C GLN A 112 -2.96 -5.73 -2.52
N ARG A 113 -2.92 -4.41 -2.67
CA ARG A 113 -4.04 -3.58 -3.09
C ARG A 113 -3.56 -2.44 -3.99
N HIS A 114 -4.46 -1.94 -4.84
CA HIS A 114 -4.18 -0.71 -5.57
C HIS A 114 -4.02 0.45 -4.56
N PHE A 115 -3.16 1.42 -4.85
CA PHE A 115 -2.90 2.51 -3.92
C PHE A 115 -4.16 3.31 -3.55
N PHE A 116 -5.15 3.39 -4.45
CA PHE A 116 -6.44 4.02 -4.16
C PHE A 116 -7.22 3.34 -3.04
N ASP A 117 -7.09 2.02 -2.89
CA ASP A 117 -7.70 1.32 -1.75
C ASP A 117 -6.95 1.61 -0.45
N ALA A 118 -5.62 1.79 -0.50
CA ALA A 118 -4.85 2.25 0.66
C ALA A 118 -5.29 3.67 1.10
N MET A 119 -5.51 4.58 0.14
CA MET A 119 -6.05 5.91 0.44
C MET A 119 -7.43 5.83 1.10
N ARG A 120 -8.34 4.99 0.58
CA ARG A 120 -9.66 4.76 1.18
C ARG A 120 -9.56 4.21 2.60
N LEU A 121 -8.65 3.26 2.84
CA LEU A 121 -8.40 2.72 4.19
C LEU A 121 -7.90 3.80 5.15
N ALA A 122 -6.97 4.65 4.72
CA ALA A 122 -6.48 5.76 5.53
C ALA A 122 -7.57 6.81 5.80
N LEU A 123 -8.38 7.15 4.79
CA LEU A 123 -9.52 8.09 4.94
C LEU A 123 -10.59 7.58 5.92
N GLY A 124 -10.84 6.27 5.93
CA GLY A 124 -11.81 5.65 6.83
C GLY A 124 -11.40 5.59 8.31
N GLN A 125 -10.18 6.04 8.65
CA GLN A 125 -9.64 6.08 10.01
C GLN A 125 -9.48 7.53 10.46
N GLU A 126 -10.23 7.97 11.48
CA GLU A 126 -10.21 9.38 11.94
C GLU A 126 -8.83 9.81 12.46
N ASP A 127 -8.18 8.96 13.26
CA ASP A 127 -6.89 9.28 13.90
C ASP A 127 -5.67 9.15 12.97
N VAL A 128 -5.86 8.70 11.73
CA VAL A 128 -4.78 8.53 10.75
C VAL A 128 -4.54 9.84 10.00
N SER A 129 -3.30 10.32 9.99
CA SER A 129 -2.90 11.58 9.33
C SER A 129 -2.53 11.38 7.85
N GLY A 130 -2.17 10.16 7.46
CA GLY A 130 -1.80 9.84 6.09
C GLY A 130 -1.25 8.42 5.92
N ILE A 131 -0.48 8.23 4.87
CA ILE A 131 0.21 7.00 4.52
C ILE A 131 1.71 7.22 4.63
N VAL A 132 2.44 6.23 5.14
CA VAL A 132 3.90 6.20 5.07
C VAL A 132 4.31 5.05 4.16
N LEU A 133 4.90 5.39 3.01
CA LEU A 133 5.49 4.45 2.08
C LEU A 133 6.90 4.08 2.53
N ASP A 134 7.20 2.78 2.50
CA ASP A 134 8.52 2.20 2.81
C ASP A 134 9.15 2.71 4.13
N PRO A 135 8.41 2.67 5.26
CA PRO A 135 8.81 3.30 6.53
C PRO A 135 10.16 2.89 7.12
N PHE A 136 10.71 1.73 6.74
CA PHE A 136 11.93 1.14 7.31
C PHE A 136 13.09 1.07 6.33
N THR A 137 12.93 1.62 5.13
CA THR A 137 14.03 1.80 4.17
C THR A 137 14.15 3.28 3.88
N SER A 138 13.47 3.77 2.85
CA SER A 138 13.45 5.17 2.45
C SER A 138 12.05 5.71 2.69
N PRO A 139 11.74 6.26 3.87
CA PRO A 139 10.37 6.60 4.23
C PRO A 139 9.87 7.82 3.44
N CYS A 140 8.71 7.69 2.80
CA CYS A 140 7.99 8.81 2.17
C CYS A 140 6.61 8.99 2.81
N VAL A 141 6.36 10.17 3.38
CA VAL A 141 5.06 10.53 3.96
C VAL A 141 4.15 11.12 2.89
N ILE A 142 2.96 10.55 2.74
CA ILE A 142 1.89 11.09 1.91
C ILE A 142 0.73 11.49 2.82
N TRP A 143 0.48 12.79 2.92
CA TRP A 143 -0.58 13.30 3.78
C TRP A 143 -1.94 13.08 3.14
N LYS A 144 -3.00 12.97 3.96
CA LYS A 144 -4.37 12.92 3.43
C LYS A 144 -4.70 14.12 2.51
N GLY A 145 -4.10 15.28 2.78
CA GLY A 145 -4.27 16.49 1.96
C GLY A 145 -3.76 16.34 0.52
N ASP A 146 -2.88 15.38 0.25
CA ASP A 146 -2.34 15.13 -1.09
C ASP A 146 -3.20 14.15 -1.91
N PHE A 147 -4.21 13.50 -1.31
CA PHE A 147 -4.94 12.40 -1.95
C PHE A 147 -5.76 12.86 -3.16
N ASP A 148 -6.43 14.01 -3.06
CA ASP A 148 -7.17 14.58 -4.19
C ASP A 148 -6.22 14.91 -5.36
N PHE A 149 -5.06 15.51 -5.04
CA PHE A 149 -4.03 15.79 -6.02
C PHE A 149 -3.53 14.51 -6.71
N ILE A 150 -3.34 13.42 -5.97
CA ILE A 150 -2.95 12.11 -6.55
C ILE A 150 -4.03 11.60 -7.52
N GLY A 151 -5.30 11.78 -7.18
CA GLY A 151 -6.44 11.46 -8.06
C GLY A 151 -6.39 12.22 -9.39
N ASP A 152 -6.00 13.49 -9.35
CA ASP A 152 -5.98 14.41 -10.50
C ASP A 152 -4.72 14.28 -11.38
N LEU A 153 -3.65 13.64 -10.89
CA LEU A 153 -2.43 13.43 -11.67
C LEU A 153 -2.72 12.64 -12.96
N PRO A 154 -2.01 12.87 -14.07
CA PRO A 154 -2.17 12.04 -15.26
C PRO A 154 -1.60 10.63 -15.03
N SER A 155 -2.33 9.60 -15.48
CA SER A 155 -1.89 8.20 -15.40
C SER A 155 -0.61 8.02 -16.22
N LEU A 156 0.32 7.24 -15.67
CA LEU A 156 1.52 6.80 -16.36
C LEU A 156 1.25 5.61 -17.29
N LEU A 157 0.12 4.93 -17.16
CA LEU A 157 -0.15 3.72 -17.94
C LEU A 157 -0.55 4.05 -19.39
N LYS A 158 -0.09 3.20 -20.32
CA LYS A 158 -0.69 3.12 -21.66
C LYS A 158 -2.15 2.67 -21.51
N LEU A 159 -3.03 3.32 -22.27
CA LEU A 159 -4.43 2.91 -22.36
C LEU A 159 -4.51 2.06 -23.62
N ASP A 160 -4.98 0.83 -23.47
CA ASP A 160 -5.26 -0.08 -24.60
C ASP A 160 -6.42 0.44 -25.47
#